data_AF-A0A8B9BQ54-F1
#
_entry.id   AF-A0A8B9BQ54-F1
#
_cell.length_a   1.000
_cell.length_b   1.000
_cell.length_c   1.000
_cell.angle_alpha   90.00
_cell.angle_beta   90.00
_cell.angle_gamma   90.00
#
_symmetry.space_group_name_H-M   'P 1'
#
loop_
_entity.id
_entity.type
_entity.pdbx_description
1 polymer ?
#
loop_
_entity_poly.entity_id
_entity_poly.type
_entity_poly.pdbx_seq_one_letter_code
_entity_poly.pdbx_strand_id
1 'polypeptide(L)'
;MNPAFRFFCKMCFYKLWVFTISLLVITASIPRGRNCENMKFLSMSFLPLKYIFGIKIVVKGKENLRTKKPFVLVLNHQTSLDIMVMMEILPSRCVAIAKKEILYMGTFGLACWLAGLIFIDRKKREESITTLTEVAHSMHKDNFRVLIFPEGTRNHNGSMLPFKRGAFQLAVKAQVPIIPVVISSYSDFYSQKEKRFTPGEDYLGQKADWLLVRAQSLEGAMRWVGREPHAMWGLQLDKGSFFLFRRRGSGILQEILASAVCFLRVCPMREPGEAAES
;
A
#
# COMPACT_ATOMS: atom_id res chain seq x y z
N MET A 1 13.30 31.29 3.78
CA MET A 1 14.16 30.09 3.89
C MET A 1 14.02 29.27 2.60
N ASN A 2 15.11 28.84 1.97
CA ASN A 2 15.08 28.14 0.68
C ASN A 2 14.20 26.86 0.73
N PRO A 3 13.20 26.69 -0.17
CA PRO A 3 12.32 25.51 -0.19
C PRO A 3 13.07 24.17 -0.28
N ALA A 4 14.15 24.12 -1.06
CA ALA A 4 14.97 22.92 -1.20
C ALA A 4 15.70 22.60 0.11
N PHE A 5 16.18 23.61 0.84
CA PHE A 5 16.81 23.42 2.14
C PHE A 5 15.82 22.83 3.16
N ARG A 6 14.59 23.37 3.24
CA ARG A 6 13.50 22.81 4.06
C ARG A 6 13.25 21.34 3.74
N PHE A 7 13.19 21.00 2.46
CA PHE A 7 13.03 19.62 2.02
C PHE A 7 14.16 18.72 2.50
N PHE A 8 15.42 19.12 2.32
CA PHE A 8 16.56 18.31 2.77
C PHE A 8 16.57 18.14 4.29
N CYS A 9 16.29 19.18 5.06
CA CYS A 9 16.16 19.07 6.53
C CYS A 9 15.08 18.06 6.93
N LYS A 10 13.88 18.15 6.35
CA LYS A 10 12.78 17.20 6.64
C LYS A 10 13.11 15.78 6.22
N MET A 11 13.73 15.59 5.06
CA MET A 11 14.12 14.25 4.59
C MET A 11 15.31 13.67 5.37
N CYS A 12 16.22 14.51 5.86
CA CYS A 12 17.29 14.10 6.75
C CYS A 12 16.70 13.65 8.10
N PHE A 13 15.82 14.46 8.68
CA PHE A 13 15.07 14.10 9.89
C PHE A 13 14.31 12.78 9.71
N TYR A 14 13.58 12.60 8.60
CA TYR A 14 12.87 11.36 8.29
C TYR A 14 13.81 10.13 8.30
N LYS A 15 14.98 10.23 7.66
CA LYS A 15 15.95 9.12 7.61
C LYS A 15 16.56 8.82 8.98
N LEU A 16 16.91 9.85 9.74
CA LEU A 16 17.42 9.70 11.10
C LEU A 16 16.37 9.06 12.01
N TRP A 17 15.11 9.48 11.89
CA TRP A 17 13.98 8.87 12.61
C TRP A 17 13.85 7.38 12.28
N VAL A 18 13.83 7.03 10.99
CA VAL A 18 13.78 5.63 10.54
C VAL A 18 14.92 4.83 11.16
N PHE A 19 16.14 5.35 11.14
CA PHE A 19 17.31 4.67 11.69
C PHE A 19 17.17 4.44 13.20
N THR A 20 16.87 5.48 13.97
CA THR A 20 16.75 5.41 15.44
C THR A 20 15.60 4.51 15.87
N ILE A 21 14.43 4.63 15.23
CA ILE A 21 13.29 3.78 15.52
C ILE A 21 13.58 2.32 15.17
N SER A 22 14.30 2.06 14.09
CA SER A 22 14.65 0.69 13.72
C SER A 22 15.45 0.01 14.82
N LEU A 23 16.37 0.71 15.49
CA LEU A 23 17.10 0.19 16.65
C LEU A 23 16.17 -0.16 17.82
N LEU A 24 15.22 0.72 18.15
CA LEU A 24 14.25 0.47 19.22
C LEU A 24 13.33 -0.72 18.89
N VAL A 25 12.85 -0.80 17.65
CA VAL A 25 12.01 -1.89 17.17
C VAL A 25 12.77 -3.20 17.20
N ILE A 26 14.05 -3.21 16.81
CA ILE A 26 14.91 -4.40 16.91
C ILE A 26 14.93 -4.88 18.36
N THR A 27 15.30 -4.02 19.31
CA THR A 27 15.38 -4.38 20.73
C THR A 27 14.05 -4.92 21.26
N ALA A 28 12.93 -4.27 20.94
CA ALA A 28 11.60 -4.71 21.35
C ALA A 28 11.15 -6.03 20.70
N SER A 29 11.68 -6.35 19.52
CA SER A 29 11.27 -7.52 18.72
C SER A 29 12.14 -8.76 18.95
N ILE A 30 13.32 -8.63 19.58
CA ILE A 30 14.23 -9.75 19.88
C ILE A 30 13.54 -10.91 20.62
N PRO A 31 12.73 -10.69 21.68
CA PRO A 31 12.10 -11.78 22.42
C PRO A 31 11.10 -12.61 21.59
N ARG A 32 10.56 -12.02 20.51
CA ARG A 32 9.59 -12.65 19.62
C ARG A 32 10.04 -12.48 18.17
N GLY A 33 11.22 -13.01 17.85
CA GLY A 33 11.81 -12.88 16.52
C GLY A 33 10.84 -13.33 15.40
N ARG A 34 10.79 -12.55 14.32
CA ARG A 34 9.99 -12.82 13.12
C ARG A 34 8.48 -13.00 13.36
N ASN A 35 7.93 -12.27 14.33
CA ASN A 35 6.50 -12.35 14.65
C ASN A 35 5.73 -11.18 14.02
N CYS A 36 4.61 -11.48 13.36
CA CYS A 36 3.72 -10.47 12.77
C CYS A 36 3.17 -9.45 13.79
N GLU A 37 3.10 -9.79 15.07
CA GLU A 37 2.67 -8.87 16.13
C GLU A 37 3.64 -7.72 16.34
N ASN A 38 4.92 -7.89 16.00
CA ASN A 38 5.93 -6.84 16.13
C ASN A 38 5.70 -5.69 15.15
N MET A 39 4.83 -5.87 14.13
CA MET A 39 4.35 -4.76 13.29
C MET A 39 3.69 -3.64 14.09
N LYS A 40 3.17 -3.93 15.29
CA LYS A 40 2.65 -2.89 16.20
C LYS A 40 3.75 -1.93 16.65
N PHE A 41 4.98 -2.42 16.87
CA PHE A 41 6.11 -1.57 17.27
C PHE A 41 6.51 -0.62 16.14
N LEU A 42 6.56 -1.12 14.90
CA LEU A 42 6.74 -0.27 13.72
C LEU A 42 5.61 0.76 13.62
N SER A 43 4.36 0.33 13.78
CA SER A 43 3.19 1.22 13.67
C SER A 43 3.23 2.34 14.70
N MET A 44 3.40 2.01 15.98
CA MET A 44 3.48 2.99 17.08
C MET A 44 4.64 3.97 16.89
N SER A 45 5.73 3.55 16.28
CA SER A 45 6.93 4.39 16.12
C SER A 45 6.88 5.31 14.89
N PHE A 46 6.16 4.92 13.85
CA PHE A 46 6.04 5.69 12.60
C PHE A 46 4.81 6.59 12.56
N LEU A 47 3.73 6.25 13.28
CA LEU A 47 2.51 7.06 13.35
C LEU A 47 2.75 8.52 13.79
N PRO A 48 3.62 8.84 14.77
CA PRO A 48 3.87 10.22 15.17
C PRO A 48 4.42 11.12 14.06
N LEU A 49 5.11 10.56 13.06
CA LEU A 49 5.71 11.33 11.96
C LEU A 49 4.68 12.13 11.18
N LYS A 50 3.43 11.63 11.04
CA LYS A 50 2.39 12.38 10.34
C LYS A 50 2.07 13.69 11.04
N TYR A 51 2.10 13.72 12.38
CA TYR A 51 1.87 14.95 13.15
C TYR A 51 3.08 15.89 13.10
N ILE A 52 4.30 15.34 13.20
CA ILE A 52 5.55 16.12 13.11
C ILE A 52 5.66 16.82 11.75
N PHE A 53 5.27 16.11 10.69
CA PHE A 53 5.22 16.68 9.35
C PHE A 53 3.92 17.41 9.06
N GLY A 54 2.94 17.49 9.97
CA GLY A 54 1.68 18.16 9.68
C GLY A 54 0.93 17.58 8.47
N ILE A 55 1.04 16.27 8.24
CA ILE A 55 0.29 15.56 7.20
C ILE A 55 -0.99 15.02 7.83
N LYS A 56 -2.14 15.43 7.30
CA LYS A 56 -3.42 14.93 7.76
C LYS A 56 -3.89 13.75 6.93
N ILE A 57 -4.07 12.60 7.56
CA ILE A 57 -4.54 11.39 6.87
C ILE A 57 -6.02 11.19 7.18
N VAL A 58 -6.86 11.20 6.15
CA VAL A 58 -8.31 10.96 6.25
C VAL A 58 -8.62 9.61 5.62
N VAL A 59 -9.09 8.68 6.43
CA VAL A 59 -9.39 7.31 5.99
C VAL A 59 -10.91 7.13 5.85
N LYS A 60 -11.39 6.99 4.61
CA LYS A 60 -12.75 6.56 4.29
C LYS A 60 -12.80 5.04 4.15
N GLY A 61 -13.83 4.40 4.72
CA GLY A 61 -13.97 2.95 4.64
C GLY A 61 -13.14 2.15 5.65
N LYS A 62 -12.69 2.78 6.75
CA LYS A 62 -11.83 2.16 7.77
C LYS A 62 -12.48 0.93 8.42
N GLU A 63 -13.80 0.86 8.45
CA GLU A 63 -14.60 -0.27 8.91
C GLU A 63 -14.33 -1.57 8.12
N ASN A 64 -14.03 -1.46 6.82
CA ASN A 64 -13.70 -2.62 5.97
C ASN A 64 -12.42 -3.32 6.43
N LEU A 65 -11.52 -2.59 7.11
CA LEU A 65 -10.24 -3.11 7.60
C LEU A 65 -10.36 -3.80 8.97
N ARG A 66 -11.53 -3.74 9.63
CA ARG A 66 -11.75 -4.27 10.99
C ARG A 66 -12.13 -5.75 11.04
N THR A 67 -12.21 -6.43 9.89
CA THR A 67 -12.56 -7.85 9.86
C THR A 67 -11.50 -8.69 10.57
N LYS A 68 -11.96 -9.68 11.37
CA LYS A 68 -11.09 -10.64 12.08
C LYS A 68 -10.53 -11.74 11.17
N LYS A 69 -11.11 -11.94 10.00
CA LYS A 69 -10.68 -12.96 9.04
C LYS A 69 -9.42 -12.52 8.27
N PRO A 70 -8.59 -13.46 7.77
CA PRO A 70 -7.50 -13.16 6.85
C PRO A 70 -8.00 -12.50 5.55
N PHE A 71 -7.19 -11.59 5.01
CA PHE A 71 -7.42 -10.97 3.71
C PHE A 71 -6.09 -10.46 3.12
N VAL A 72 -6.10 -10.17 1.82
CA VAL A 72 -5.00 -9.49 1.14
C VAL A 72 -5.36 -8.02 0.96
N LEU A 73 -4.57 -7.14 1.56
CA LEU A 73 -4.68 -5.69 1.43
C LEU A 73 -3.82 -5.23 0.26
N VAL A 74 -4.41 -4.50 -0.69
CA VAL A 74 -3.71 -4.05 -1.91
C VAL A 74 -3.70 -2.52 -1.94
N LEU A 75 -2.51 -1.92 -2.03
CA LEU A 75 -2.33 -0.46 -2.06
C LEU A 75 -1.54 -0.01 -3.28
N ASN A 76 -1.85 1.16 -3.84
CA ASN A 76 -0.93 1.83 -4.77
C ASN A 76 0.35 2.30 -4.04
N HIS A 77 1.48 2.38 -4.75
CA HIS A 77 2.77 2.77 -4.18
C HIS A 77 3.34 3.99 -4.89
N GLN A 78 3.41 5.13 -4.21
CA GLN A 78 3.84 6.40 -4.78
C GLN A 78 5.19 6.86 -4.24
N THR A 79 5.36 6.86 -2.92
CA THR A 79 6.51 7.48 -2.27
C THR A 79 7.04 6.66 -1.10
N SER A 80 8.14 7.11 -0.47
CA SER A 80 8.54 6.56 0.83
C SER A 80 7.59 6.98 1.96
N LEU A 81 6.84 8.07 1.81
CA LEU A 81 5.91 8.57 2.80
C LEU A 81 4.66 7.69 2.93
N ASP A 82 4.43 6.79 1.97
CA ASP A 82 3.40 5.75 2.03
C ASP A 82 3.51 4.89 3.30
N ILE A 83 4.69 4.82 3.93
CA ILE A 83 4.85 4.14 5.23
C ILE A 83 3.94 4.76 6.31
N MET A 84 3.74 6.08 6.32
CA MET A 84 2.88 6.74 7.31
C MET A 84 1.42 6.38 7.12
N VAL A 85 0.97 6.33 5.85
CA VAL A 85 -0.38 5.87 5.50
C VAL A 85 -0.54 4.40 5.83
N MET A 86 0.46 3.57 5.48
CA MET A 86 0.48 2.15 5.78
C MET A 86 0.26 1.92 7.27
N MET A 87 1.03 2.58 8.14
CA MET A 87 0.90 2.41 9.61
C MET A 87 -0.43 2.93 10.18
N GLU A 88 -1.08 3.91 9.54
CA GLU A 88 -2.41 4.41 9.94
C GLU A 88 -3.54 3.42 9.64
N ILE A 89 -3.42 2.68 8.55
CA ILE A 89 -4.45 1.75 8.11
C ILE A 89 -4.14 0.28 8.42
N LEU A 90 -2.92 -0.03 8.85
CA LEU A 90 -2.45 -1.40 9.01
C LEU A 90 -3.33 -2.14 10.03
N PRO A 91 -4.05 -3.19 9.62
CA PRO A 91 -4.80 -4.01 10.57
C PRO A 91 -3.86 -4.76 11.51
N SER A 92 -4.39 -5.20 12.66
CA SER A 92 -3.65 -6.09 13.56
C SER A 92 -3.20 -7.37 12.84
N ARG A 93 -2.01 -7.86 13.19
CA ARG A 93 -1.38 -9.04 12.57
C ARG A 93 -1.40 -8.98 11.04
N CYS A 94 -0.94 -7.85 10.48
CA CYS A 94 -0.79 -7.68 9.04
C CYS A 94 0.68 -7.47 8.68
N VAL A 95 1.21 -8.30 7.77
CA VAL A 95 2.60 -8.24 7.31
C VAL A 95 2.66 -7.83 5.85
N ALA A 96 3.67 -7.03 5.49
CA ALA A 96 3.87 -6.61 4.12
C ALA A 96 4.75 -7.59 3.34
N ILE A 97 4.46 -7.75 2.04
CA ILE A 97 5.39 -8.38 1.10
C ILE A 97 6.33 -7.32 0.54
N ALA A 98 7.61 -7.45 0.85
CA ALA A 98 8.68 -6.54 0.51
C ALA A 98 9.62 -7.12 -0.55
N LYS A 99 10.34 -6.24 -1.25
CA LYS A 99 11.43 -6.64 -2.14
C LYS A 99 12.60 -7.18 -1.30
N LYS A 100 13.27 -8.26 -1.73
CA LYS A 100 14.42 -8.85 -1.01
C LYS A 100 15.49 -7.83 -0.64
N GLU A 101 15.73 -6.83 -1.48
CA GLU A 101 16.72 -5.79 -1.25
C GLU A 101 16.41 -4.91 -0.01
N ILE A 102 15.15 -4.83 0.42
CA ILE A 102 14.78 -4.11 1.65
C ILE A 102 15.40 -4.77 2.88
N LEU A 103 15.61 -6.09 2.86
CA LEU A 103 16.28 -6.82 3.93
C LEU A 103 17.71 -6.28 4.18
N TYR A 104 18.37 -5.79 3.12
CA TYR A 104 19.74 -5.29 3.19
C TYR A 104 19.84 -3.79 3.48
N MET A 105 18.73 -3.12 3.82
CA MET A 105 18.73 -1.70 4.20
C MET A 105 19.18 -1.45 5.65
N GLY A 106 20.18 -2.20 6.13
CA GLY A 106 20.74 -2.07 7.48
C GLY A 106 19.71 -2.32 8.59
N THR A 107 19.66 -1.42 9.58
CA THR A 107 18.77 -1.55 10.75
C THR A 107 17.30 -1.61 10.36
N PHE A 108 16.88 -0.86 9.33
CA PHE A 108 15.50 -0.90 8.85
C PHE A 108 15.12 -2.28 8.28
N GLY A 109 16.02 -2.88 7.50
CA GLY A 109 15.83 -4.22 6.96
C GLY A 109 15.69 -5.27 8.05
N LEU A 110 16.55 -5.21 9.08
CA LEU A 110 16.50 -6.10 10.22
C LEU A 110 15.24 -5.92 11.08
N ALA A 111 14.83 -4.67 11.35
CA ALA A 111 13.59 -4.37 12.06
C ALA A 111 12.37 -4.95 11.31
N CYS A 112 12.34 -4.76 9.99
CA CYS A 112 11.31 -5.33 9.12
C CYS A 112 11.28 -6.86 9.18
N TRP A 113 12.46 -7.50 9.16
CA TRP A 113 12.59 -8.95 9.26
C TRP A 113 12.11 -9.51 10.59
N LEU A 114 12.50 -8.87 11.70
CA LEU A 114 12.01 -9.20 13.04
C LEU A 114 10.51 -8.95 13.18
N ALA A 115 9.95 -8.01 12.40
CA ALA A 115 8.52 -7.75 12.33
C ALA A 115 7.72 -8.77 11.49
N GLY A 116 8.39 -9.78 10.92
CA GLY A 116 7.74 -10.84 10.15
C GLY A 116 7.40 -10.43 8.71
N LEU A 117 8.03 -9.38 8.17
CA LEU A 117 7.85 -9.06 6.75
C LEU A 117 8.30 -10.22 5.87
N ILE A 118 7.56 -10.42 4.79
CA ILE A 118 7.82 -11.47 3.80
C ILE A 118 8.66 -10.83 2.68
N PHE A 119 9.85 -11.36 2.44
CA PHE A 119 10.75 -10.84 1.41
C PHE A 119 10.71 -11.73 0.18
N ILE A 120 10.50 -11.14 -1.00
CA ILE A 120 10.49 -11.86 -2.28
C ILE A 120 11.60 -11.38 -3.21
N ASP A 121 12.29 -12.33 -3.84
CA ASP A 121 13.23 -12.05 -4.91
C ASP A 121 12.51 -12.01 -6.26
N ARG A 122 12.27 -10.80 -6.75
CA ARG A 122 11.53 -10.60 -8.00
C ARG A 122 12.29 -11.05 -9.25
N LYS A 123 13.60 -11.31 -9.14
CA LYS A 123 14.39 -11.89 -10.23
C LYS A 123 14.18 -13.40 -10.31
N LYS A 124 13.88 -14.05 -9.18
CA LYS A 124 13.61 -15.49 -9.08
C LYS A 124 12.12 -15.75 -8.99
N ARG A 125 11.49 -15.84 -10.15
CA ARG A 125 10.03 -15.99 -10.28
C ARG A 125 9.50 -17.23 -9.57
N GLU A 126 10.16 -18.38 -9.72
CA GLU A 126 9.72 -19.64 -9.12
C GLU A 126 9.79 -19.59 -7.60
N GLU A 127 10.92 -19.14 -7.04
CA GLU A 127 11.09 -18.93 -5.58
C GLU A 127 9.99 -18.00 -5.03
N SER A 128 9.71 -16.88 -5.71
CA SER A 128 8.63 -15.98 -5.33
C SER A 128 7.24 -16.64 -5.33
N ILE A 129 6.97 -17.54 -6.29
CA ILE A 129 5.69 -18.27 -6.36
C ILE A 129 5.59 -19.28 -5.22
N THR A 130 6.68 -19.97 -4.91
CA THR A 130 6.76 -20.90 -3.76
C THR A 130 6.50 -20.16 -2.47
N THR A 131 7.20 -19.06 -2.20
CA THR A 131 6.97 -18.23 -1.00
C THR A 131 5.52 -17.73 -0.91
N LEU A 132 4.95 -17.22 -2.00
CA LEU A 132 3.54 -16.79 -1.99
C LEU A 132 2.57 -17.95 -1.74
N THR A 133 2.92 -19.15 -2.19
CA THR A 133 2.11 -20.36 -1.95
C THR A 133 2.20 -20.78 -0.48
N GLU A 134 3.37 -20.77 0.14
CA GLU A 134 3.54 -21.03 1.58
C GLU A 134 2.74 -20.02 2.42
N VAL A 135 2.88 -18.73 2.11
CA VAL A 135 2.12 -17.66 2.76
C VAL A 135 0.61 -17.92 2.64
N ALA A 136 0.13 -18.32 1.47
CA ALA A 136 -1.29 -18.62 1.26
C ALA A 136 -1.81 -19.70 2.22
N HIS A 137 -1.05 -20.77 2.42
CA HIS A 137 -1.42 -21.86 3.34
C HIS A 137 -1.38 -21.43 4.81
N SER A 138 -0.44 -20.56 5.17
CA SER A 138 -0.29 -20.07 6.55
C SER A 138 -1.33 -19.02 6.94
N MET A 139 -1.90 -18.25 6.00
CA MET A 139 -2.80 -17.12 6.32
C MET A 139 -3.97 -17.50 7.22
N HIS A 140 -4.64 -18.63 6.95
CA HIS A 140 -5.74 -19.13 7.79
C HIS A 140 -5.24 -19.74 9.10
N LYS A 141 -4.22 -20.60 9.02
CA LYS A 141 -3.66 -21.31 10.18
C LYS A 141 -3.15 -20.33 11.26
N ASP A 142 -2.40 -19.32 10.83
CA ASP A 142 -1.73 -18.39 11.73
C ASP A 142 -2.52 -17.07 11.90
N ASN A 143 -3.68 -16.98 11.25
CA ASN A 143 -4.62 -15.85 11.27
C ASN A 143 -3.92 -14.48 11.12
N PHE A 144 -3.35 -14.24 9.94
CA PHE A 144 -2.73 -12.96 9.60
C PHE A 144 -3.18 -12.45 8.24
N ARG A 145 -2.99 -11.15 8.02
CA ARG A 145 -3.31 -10.46 6.78
C ARG A 145 -2.04 -10.12 6.03
N VAL A 146 -2.14 -9.98 4.73
CA VAL A 146 -0.98 -9.67 3.89
C VAL A 146 -1.20 -8.37 3.15
N LEU A 147 -0.25 -7.44 3.27
CA LEU A 147 -0.24 -6.18 2.53
C LEU A 147 0.68 -6.29 1.32
N ILE A 148 0.20 -5.91 0.14
CA ILE A 148 0.99 -5.93 -1.09
C ILE A 148 0.79 -4.64 -1.88
N PHE A 149 1.91 -4.05 -2.30
CA PHE A 149 1.94 -3.03 -3.34
C PHE A 149 2.05 -3.73 -4.71
N PRO A 150 0.95 -3.85 -5.49
CA PRO A 150 0.90 -4.71 -6.67
C PRO A 150 1.71 -4.13 -7.84
N GLU A 151 1.98 -2.83 -7.84
CA GLU A 151 2.90 -2.15 -8.78
C GLU A 151 4.34 -2.69 -8.64
N GLY A 152 4.69 -3.11 -7.42
CA GLY A 152 6.02 -3.59 -7.05
C GLY A 152 7.07 -2.47 -6.93
N THR A 153 6.93 -1.34 -7.61
CA THR A 153 7.83 -0.20 -7.42
C THR A 153 7.03 1.05 -7.11
N ARG A 154 7.72 2.07 -6.60
CA ARG A 154 7.12 3.38 -6.36
C ARG A 154 6.88 4.07 -7.71
N ASN A 155 5.76 4.79 -7.83
CA ASN A 155 5.50 5.70 -8.94
C ASN A 155 5.51 7.16 -8.48
N HIS A 156 6.46 7.94 -8.98
CA HIS A 156 6.60 9.35 -8.63
C HIS A 156 5.87 10.28 -9.61
N ASN A 157 5.28 9.74 -10.68
CA ASN A 157 4.72 10.50 -11.81
C ASN A 157 3.17 10.56 -11.79
N GLY A 158 2.54 10.45 -10.61
CA GLY A 158 1.11 10.73 -10.39
C GLY A 158 0.09 9.74 -10.99
N SER A 159 0.50 8.89 -11.92
CA SER A 159 -0.32 7.78 -12.44
C SER A 159 -0.11 6.51 -11.61
N MET A 160 -0.95 5.48 -11.79
CA MET A 160 -0.67 4.14 -11.24
C MET A 160 0.10 3.31 -12.27
N LEU A 161 1.07 2.52 -11.82
CA LEU A 161 1.73 1.54 -12.69
C LEU A 161 0.85 0.30 -12.91
N PRO A 162 1.11 -0.48 -13.96
CA PRO A 162 0.43 -1.75 -14.16
C PRO A 162 0.63 -2.70 -12.97
N PHE A 163 -0.47 -3.30 -12.50
CA PHE A 163 -0.45 -4.22 -11.37
C PHE A 163 0.10 -5.59 -11.76
N LYS A 164 0.99 -6.12 -10.92
CA LYS A 164 1.47 -7.50 -11.00
C LYS A 164 0.44 -8.46 -10.39
N ARG A 165 0.46 -9.70 -10.89
CA ARG A 165 -0.53 -10.73 -10.51
C ARG A 165 -0.34 -11.33 -9.12
N GLY A 166 0.82 -11.13 -8.50
CA GLY A 166 1.20 -11.85 -7.27
C GLY A 166 0.19 -11.70 -6.14
N ALA A 167 -0.34 -10.48 -5.93
CA ALA A 167 -1.34 -10.23 -4.89
C ALA A 167 -2.65 -11.00 -5.12
N PHE A 168 -3.12 -10.99 -6.36
CA PHE A 168 -4.37 -11.67 -6.76
C PHE A 168 -4.22 -13.19 -6.73
N GLN A 169 -3.06 -13.71 -7.15
CA GLN A 169 -2.76 -15.14 -7.05
C GLN A 169 -2.66 -15.61 -5.60
N LEU A 170 -2.08 -14.80 -4.71
CA LEU A 170 -2.07 -15.08 -3.27
C LEU A 170 -3.49 -15.16 -2.73
N ALA A 171 -4.33 -14.17 -3.00
CA ALA A 171 -5.71 -14.11 -2.49
C ALA A 171 -6.53 -15.32 -2.96
N VAL A 172 -6.42 -15.70 -4.24
CA VAL A 172 -7.11 -16.89 -4.77
C VAL A 172 -6.57 -18.17 -4.15
N LYS A 173 -5.25 -18.35 -4.04
CA LYS A 173 -4.68 -19.55 -3.41
C LYS A 173 -5.08 -19.69 -1.95
N ALA A 174 -5.11 -18.57 -1.21
CA ALA A 174 -5.52 -18.55 0.18
C ALA A 174 -7.04 -18.61 0.36
N GLN A 175 -7.83 -18.44 -0.72
CA GLN A 175 -9.29 -18.30 -0.65
C GLN A 175 -9.71 -17.21 0.35
N VAL A 176 -9.08 -16.03 0.24
CA VAL A 176 -9.35 -14.86 1.08
C VAL A 176 -9.75 -13.66 0.21
N PRO A 177 -10.55 -12.71 0.75
CA PRO A 177 -10.90 -11.52 -0.01
C PRO A 177 -9.70 -10.58 -0.21
N ILE A 178 -9.83 -9.71 -1.20
CA ILE A 178 -8.93 -8.57 -1.41
C ILE A 178 -9.63 -7.31 -0.95
N ILE A 179 -8.94 -6.51 -0.16
CA ILE A 179 -9.36 -5.16 0.18
C ILE A 179 -8.45 -4.19 -0.58
N PRO A 180 -8.93 -3.58 -1.68
CA PRO A 180 -8.22 -2.47 -2.30
C PRO A 180 -8.26 -1.23 -1.39
N VAL A 181 -7.11 -0.57 -1.29
CA VAL A 181 -6.97 0.75 -0.70
C VAL A 181 -6.26 1.67 -1.68
N VAL A 182 -6.83 2.86 -1.88
CA VAL A 182 -6.23 3.89 -2.73
C VAL A 182 -5.78 5.06 -1.87
N ILE A 183 -4.53 5.45 -2.02
CA ILE A 183 -3.92 6.65 -1.46
C ILE A 183 -3.96 7.74 -2.53
N SER A 184 -4.49 8.91 -2.19
CA SER A 184 -4.48 10.10 -3.06
C SER A 184 -3.06 10.56 -3.42
N SER A 185 -2.97 11.46 -4.40
CA SER A 185 -1.68 12.01 -4.82
C SER A 185 -0.97 12.73 -3.67
N TYR A 186 0.36 12.62 -3.67
CA TYR A 186 1.25 13.41 -2.81
C TYR A 186 1.67 14.74 -3.45
N SER A 187 1.35 14.94 -4.75
CA SER A 187 1.82 16.06 -5.58
C SER A 187 1.62 17.43 -4.96
N ASP A 188 0.55 17.59 -4.18
CA ASP A 188 0.11 18.89 -3.70
C ASP A 188 1.10 19.45 -2.67
N PHE A 189 1.69 18.59 -1.83
CA PHE A 189 2.63 19.01 -0.78
C PHE A 189 4.01 18.35 -0.86
N TYR A 190 4.20 17.30 -1.67
CA TYR A 190 5.46 16.54 -1.73
C TYR A 190 5.87 16.22 -3.18
N SER A 191 7.10 16.61 -3.53
CA SER A 191 7.76 16.25 -4.78
C SER A 191 9.26 16.08 -4.57
N GLN A 192 9.76 14.87 -4.81
CA GLN A 192 11.20 14.59 -4.71
C GLN A 192 12.00 15.20 -5.87
N LYS A 193 11.39 15.35 -7.04
CA LYS A 193 11.99 15.98 -8.22
C LYS A 193 12.22 17.47 -7.96
N GLU A 194 11.19 18.15 -7.46
CA GLU A 194 11.20 19.59 -7.18
C GLU A 194 11.81 19.95 -5.83
N LYS A 195 12.20 18.95 -5.02
CA LYS A 195 12.66 19.14 -3.64
C LYS A 195 11.66 19.94 -2.81
N ARG A 196 10.38 19.56 -2.91
CA ARG A 196 9.28 20.19 -2.20
C ARG A 196 8.71 19.24 -1.16
N PHE A 197 8.56 19.75 0.06
CA PHE A 197 7.86 19.08 1.15
C PHE A 197 7.22 20.14 2.07
N THR A 198 6.07 20.64 1.66
CA THR A 198 5.32 21.77 2.24
C THR A 198 3.90 21.35 2.62
N PRO A 199 3.73 20.48 3.62
CA PRO A 199 2.42 20.18 4.18
C PRO A 199 1.80 21.46 4.75
N GLY A 200 0.53 21.70 4.41
CA GLY A 200 -0.27 22.85 4.85
C GLY A 200 -0.54 23.86 3.74
N GLU A 201 0.19 23.76 2.62
CA GLU A 201 0.09 24.63 1.44
C GLU A 201 0.21 23.77 0.17
N ASP A 202 -0.77 23.85 -0.72
CA ASP A 202 -0.71 23.26 -2.05
C ASP A 202 0.21 24.09 -2.98
N TYR A 203 0.42 23.62 -4.21
CA TYR A 203 1.25 24.33 -5.19
C TYR A 203 0.63 25.67 -5.68
N LEU A 204 -0.63 25.95 -5.32
CA LEU A 204 -1.38 27.18 -5.60
C LEU A 204 -1.51 28.09 -4.35
N GLY A 205 -0.95 27.69 -3.19
CA GLY A 205 -1.08 28.42 -1.92
C GLY A 205 -2.37 28.18 -1.12
N GLN A 206 -3.17 27.17 -1.46
CA GLN A 206 -4.36 26.75 -0.71
C GLN A 206 -4.01 25.70 0.36
N LYS A 207 -4.88 25.49 1.36
CA LYS A 207 -4.62 24.49 2.42
C LYS A 207 -4.82 23.05 1.92
N ALA A 208 -3.77 22.42 1.36
CA ALA A 208 -3.78 20.98 1.09
C ALA A 208 -2.66 20.22 1.81
N ASP A 209 -2.96 19.69 2.98
CA ASP A 209 -2.11 18.75 3.74
C ASP A 209 -2.73 17.34 3.84
N TRP A 210 -3.83 17.12 3.14
CA TRP A 210 -4.69 15.96 3.33
C TRP A 210 -4.33 14.83 2.38
N LEU A 211 -4.09 13.66 2.93
CA LEU A 211 -4.10 12.41 2.18
C LEU A 211 -5.43 11.73 2.39
N LEU A 212 -6.24 11.65 1.33
CA LEU A 212 -7.43 10.82 1.33
C LEU A 212 -7.04 9.38 1.04
N VAL A 213 -7.43 8.51 1.95
CA VAL A 213 -7.23 7.06 1.83
C VAL A 213 -8.60 6.42 1.81
N ARG A 214 -8.91 5.65 0.77
CA ARG A 214 -10.19 4.95 0.66
C ARG A 214 -9.97 3.44 0.67
N ALA A 215 -10.59 2.74 1.61
CA ALA A 215 -10.64 1.29 1.68
C ALA A 215 -12.02 0.79 1.26
N GLN A 216 -12.07 -0.21 0.40
CA GLN A 216 -13.32 -0.81 -0.06
C GLN A 216 -13.27 -2.33 0.12
N SER A 217 -14.28 -2.92 0.77
CA SER A 217 -14.41 -4.38 0.83
C SER A 217 -14.93 -4.91 -0.51
N LEU A 218 -14.29 -5.96 -1.02
CA LEU A 218 -14.81 -6.78 -2.12
C LEU A 218 -15.24 -8.12 -1.52
N GLU A 219 -16.53 -8.27 -1.23
CA GLU A 219 -17.11 -9.51 -0.71
C GLU A 219 -17.50 -10.45 -1.88
N GLY A 220 -17.16 -11.74 -1.76
CA GLY A 220 -17.49 -12.76 -2.76
C GLY A 220 -16.38 -13.83 -2.90
N ALA A 221 -16.74 -15.04 -3.31
CA ALA A 221 -15.76 -16.11 -3.53
C ALA A 221 -14.90 -15.78 -4.76
N MET A 222 -13.59 -15.58 -4.56
CA MET A 222 -12.67 -15.35 -5.67
C MET A 222 -12.36 -16.66 -6.39
N ARG A 223 -12.91 -16.81 -7.61
CA ARG A 223 -12.56 -17.91 -8.52
C ARG A 223 -11.70 -17.42 -9.68
N TRP A 224 -10.68 -18.22 -9.99
CA TRP A 224 -9.88 -18.09 -11.21
C TRP A 224 -10.67 -18.71 -12.37
N VAL A 225 -11.03 -17.93 -13.39
CA VAL A 225 -11.91 -18.40 -14.49
C VAL A 225 -11.12 -18.93 -15.70
N GLY A 226 -9.93 -19.51 -15.48
CA GLY A 226 -9.16 -20.18 -16.54
C GLY A 226 -8.51 -19.29 -17.61
N ARG A 227 -8.02 -19.92 -18.68
CA ARG A 227 -7.21 -19.34 -19.77
C ARG A 227 -7.95 -19.55 -21.11
N GLU A 228 -8.64 -18.52 -21.61
CA GLU A 228 -9.30 -18.55 -22.92
C GLU A 228 -8.32 -18.22 -24.07
N PRO A 229 -8.48 -18.79 -25.28
CA PRO A 229 -7.56 -18.58 -26.42
C PRO A 229 -7.48 -17.13 -26.90
N HIS A 230 -8.51 -16.31 -26.61
CA HIS A 230 -8.63 -14.93 -27.09
C HIS A 230 -8.51 -13.91 -25.93
N ALA A 231 -7.35 -13.91 -25.28
CA ALA A 231 -6.78 -12.75 -24.59
C ALA A 231 -7.66 -11.97 -23.58
N MET A 232 -8.47 -12.64 -22.75
CA MET A 232 -9.09 -12.02 -21.57
C MET A 232 -8.84 -12.88 -20.32
N TRP A 233 -8.58 -12.25 -19.18
CA TRP A 233 -8.23 -12.86 -17.90
C TRP A 233 -9.35 -12.46 -16.92
N GLY A 234 -10.24 -13.35 -16.49
CA GLY A 234 -11.35 -13.01 -15.61
C GLY A 234 -11.07 -13.30 -14.12
N LEU A 235 -11.28 -12.34 -13.21
CA LEU A 235 -11.61 -12.60 -11.80
C LEU A 235 -13.11 -12.30 -11.65
N GLN A 236 -13.92 -13.30 -11.29
CA GLN A 236 -15.34 -13.10 -11.03
C GLN A 236 -15.55 -12.88 -9.53
N LEU A 237 -16.25 -11.81 -9.17
CA LEU A 237 -16.82 -11.60 -7.84
C LEU A 237 -18.33 -11.84 -7.91
N ASP A 238 -18.91 -12.44 -6.87
CA ASP A 238 -20.37 -12.57 -6.77
C ASP A 238 -21.04 -11.18 -6.79
N LYS A 239 -22.19 -11.07 -7.47
CA LYS A 239 -22.90 -9.83 -7.85
C LYS A 239 -22.34 -9.10 -9.09
N GLY A 240 -21.88 -9.83 -10.10
CA GLY A 240 -21.70 -9.30 -11.47
C GLY A 240 -20.49 -8.39 -11.70
N SER A 241 -19.54 -8.34 -10.75
CA SER A 241 -18.30 -7.58 -10.89
C SER A 241 -17.20 -8.46 -11.48
N PHE A 242 -16.70 -8.11 -12.66
CA PHE A 242 -15.63 -8.83 -13.37
C PHE A 242 -14.32 -8.02 -13.37
N PHE A 243 -13.19 -8.65 -13.05
CA PHE A 243 -11.88 -8.15 -13.44
C PHE A 243 -11.46 -8.81 -14.73
N LEU A 244 -11.39 -8.07 -15.82
CA LEU A 244 -10.86 -8.54 -17.11
C LEU A 244 -9.44 -8.02 -17.30
N PHE A 245 -8.39 -8.81 -17.03
CA PHE A 245 -7.09 -8.52 -17.60
C PHE A 245 -7.11 -8.88 -19.09
N ARG A 246 -6.32 -8.25 -19.95
CA ARG A 246 -6.06 -8.69 -21.34
C ARG A 246 -4.55 -8.68 -21.54
N ARG A 247 -4.00 -9.62 -22.32
CA ARG A 247 -2.58 -9.55 -22.75
C ARG A 247 -2.55 -9.16 -24.22
N ARG A 248 -1.99 -8.01 -24.58
CA ARG A 248 -1.08 -7.87 -25.74
C ARG A 248 -0.45 -6.49 -25.85
N GLY A 249 0.69 -6.46 -26.54
CA GLY A 249 1.52 -5.29 -26.74
C GLY A 249 0.84 -4.13 -27.47
N SER A 250 1.52 -3.00 -27.34
CA SER A 250 1.28 -1.70 -27.99
C SER A 250 -0.16 -1.21 -28.02
N GLY A 251 -0.56 -0.50 -26.97
CA GLY A 251 -1.74 0.37 -27.00
C GLY A 251 -2.88 -0.07 -26.08
N ILE A 252 -3.07 0.72 -25.03
CA ILE A 252 -4.31 0.90 -24.24
C ILE A 252 -4.75 -0.30 -23.38
N LEU A 253 -4.44 -0.21 -22.09
CA LEU A 253 -4.89 -1.11 -21.02
C LEU A 253 -5.80 -0.32 -20.05
N GLN A 254 -7.08 -0.15 -20.39
CA GLN A 254 -8.02 0.69 -19.62
C GLN A 254 -9.37 0.03 -19.24
N GLU A 255 -9.45 -1.30 -19.18
CA GLU A 255 -10.72 -1.99 -18.86
C GLU A 255 -10.69 -2.94 -17.65
N ILE A 256 -9.60 -2.97 -16.88
CA ILE A 256 -9.62 -3.48 -15.48
C ILE A 256 -10.23 -2.41 -14.54
N LEU A 257 -10.37 -1.21 -15.08
CA LEU A 257 -10.68 0.00 -14.39
C LEU A 257 -12.21 0.21 -14.31
N ALA A 258 -13.12 -0.28 -15.16
CA ALA A 258 -14.53 0.18 -15.10
C ALA A 258 -15.27 0.04 -13.73
N SER A 259 -14.97 -0.93 -12.86
CA SER A 259 -15.56 -0.98 -11.49
C SER A 259 -14.67 -0.40 -10.38
N ALA A 260 -13.32 -0.47 -10.51
CA ALA A 260 -12.39 0.18 -9.58
C ALA A 260 -12.07 1.65 -9.95
N VAL A 261 -12.43 2.08 -11.17
CA VAL A 261 -12.24 3.38 -11.84
C VAL A 261 -13.54 4.02 -12.27
N CYS A 262 -14.71 3.36 -12.28
CA CYS A 262 -15.91 4.15 -11.96
C CYS A 262 -15.71 4.88 -10.63
N PHE A 263 -14.90 4.33 -9.71
CA PHE A 263 -14.49 5.02 -8.49
C PHE A 263 -13.35 6.06 -8.66
N LEU A 264 -12.48 5.92 -9.67
CA LEU A 264 -11.29 6.77 -9.88
C LEU A 264 -11.41 7.75 -11.08
N ARG A 265 -12.49 7.70 -11.88
CA ARG A 265 -12.82 8.66 -12.95
C ARG A 265 -14.07 9.50 -12.69
N VAL A 266 -14.90 9.18 -11.68
CA VAL A 266 -16.17 9.90 -11.40
C VAL A 266 -16.04 11.00 -10.33
N CYS A 267 -14.87 11.21 -9.72
CA CYS A 267 -14.68 12.36 -8.84
C CYS A 267 -13.46 13.17 -9.26
N PRO A 268 -13.61 14.38 -9.84
CA PRO A 268 -12.67 15.43 -9.45
C PRO A 268 -12.74 15.48 -7.92
N MET A 269 -11.62 15.21 -7.25
CA MET A 269 -11.52 15.35 -5.81
C MET A 269 -11.54 16.84 -5.46
N ARG A 270 -12.71 17.49 -5.60
CA ARG A 270 -12.98 18.81 -5.05
C ARG A 270 -13.36 18.67 -3.57
N GLU A 271 -12.94 19.67 -2.82
CA GLU A 271 -12.97 19.78 -1.35
C GLU A 271 -14.36 19.59 -0.74
N PRO A 272 -14.46 19.23 0.55
CA PRO A 272 -15.67 19.52 1.32
C PRO A 272 -15.74 21.04 1.58
N GLY A 273 -16.30 21.74 0.60
CA GLY A 273 -16.48 23.19 0.59
C GLY A 273 -17.46 23.71 -0.47
N GLU A 274 -18.10 22.83 -1.26
CA GLU A 274 -19.28 23.23 -2.04
C GLU A 274 -20.43 23.47 -1.07
N ALA A 275 -20.54 24.74 -0.66
CA ALA A 275 -21.74 25.31 -0.12
C ALA A 275 -22.92 24.94 -1.03
N ALA A 276 -23.96 24.38 -0.43
CA ALA A 276 -25.30 24.55 -0.94
C ALA A 276 -25.62 26.05 -0.84
N GLU A 277 -25.35 26.79 -1.91
CA GLU A 277 -25.97 28.07 -2.18
C GLU A 277 -27.17 27.84 -3.11
N SER A 278 -28.34 28.24 -2.58
CA SER A 278 -29.71 28.31 -3.14
C SER A 278 -30.34 27.03 -3.67
#